data_AF-A0A9P7BL66-F1
#
_entry.id   AF-A0A9P7BL66-F1
#
_cell.length_a   1.000
_cell.length_b   1.000
_cell.length_c   1.000
_cell.angle_alpha   90.00
_cell.angle_beta   90.00
_cell.angle_gamma   90.00
#
_symmetry.space_group_name_H-M   'P 1'
#
loop_
_entity.id
_entity.type
_entity.pdbx_description
1 polymer ?
#
loop_
_entity_poly.entity_id
_entity_poly.type
_entity_poly.pdbx_seq_one_letter_code
_entity_poly.pdbx_strand_id
1 'polypeptide(L)'
;MEENIPKCSICMHQYTNETFLRPCFHSFCFECICYWINITPDSAQCPICRQKIKSLVYNVDEEEDDFDEYFLNDQKKHHEPPLHRRRTLSPTEKIRLQRRQVYKGLFRTCHYPEPLPRHSDFTVITPEHIPRASIFLGHELAAIHDVDSVDPFVVNHITQILLIPYNTKMKQMGDSTVIKKISEWLKDDKDNALAERLLNELIAYLKSGLSYRDFVSSAIYEP
;
A
#
# COMPACT_ATOMS: atom_id res chain seq x y z
N MET A 1 -18.31 -37.97 -8.55
CA MET A 1 -19.03 -36.90 -9.28
C MET A 1 -17.94 -36.02 -9.85
N GLU A 2 -17.73 -36.02 -11.17
CA GLU A 2 -16.76 -35.11 -11.78
C GLU A 2 -17.31 -33.68 -11.65
N GLU A 3 -16.58 -32.82 -10.95
CA GLU A 3 -16.85 -31.39 -10.94
C GLU A 3 -16.62 -30.84 -12.34
N ASN A 4 -17.65 -30.26 -12.93
CA ASN A 4 -17.57 -29.64 -14.24
C ASN A 4 -16.90 -28.26 -14.10
N ILE A 5 -15.57 -28.26 -14.14
CA ILE A 5 -14.77 -27.03 -14.08
C ILE A 5 -15.09 -26.19 -15.32
N PRO A 6 -15.47 -24.91 -15.18
CA PRO A 6 -15.79 -24.05 -16.31
C PRO A 6 -14.56 -23.87 -17.22
N LYS A 7 -14.79 -23.93 -18.54
CA LYS A 7 -13.75 -23.87 -19.57
C LYS A 7 -14.00 -22.71 -20.52
N CYS A 8 -12.92 -22.15 -21.05
CA CYS A 8 -12.98 -21.11 -22.06
C CYS A 8 -13.62 -21.64 -23.34
N SER A 9 -14.70 -21.02 -23.81
CA SER A 9 -15.41 -21.50 -25.00
C SER A 9 -14.69 -21.20 -26.33
N ILE A 10 -13.58 -20.46 -26.30
CA ILE A 10 -12.73 -20.20 -27.48
C ILE A 10 -11.70 -21.33 -27.65
N CYS A 11 -10.92 -21.62 -26.60
CA CYS A 11 -9.86 -22.63 -26.68
C CYS A 11 -10.27 -24.00 -26.15
N MET A 12 -11.41 -24.14 -25.47
CA MET A 12 -11.91 -25.35 -24.83
C MET A 12 -11.03 -25.92 -23.70
N HIS A 13 -10.10 -25.11 -23.17
CA HIS A 13 -9.25 -25.45 -22.02
C HIS A 13 -9.70 -24.72 -20.75
N GLN A 14 -9.09 -25.06 -19.61
CA GLN A 14 -9.24 -24.28 -18.38
C GLN A 14 -8.74 -22.84 -18.60
N TYR A 15 -9.33 -21.88 -17.89
CA TYR A 15 -8.97 -20.49 -18.01
C TYR A 15 -7.50 -20.24 -17.67
N THR A 16 -6.82 -19.47 -18.53
CA THR A 16 -5.52 -18.88 -18.27
C THR A 16 -5.74 -17.36 -18.24
N ASN A 17 -5.57 -16.76 -17.05
CA ASN A 17 -5.96 -15.37 -16.77
C ASN A 17 -7.41 -15.09 -17.18
N GLU A 18 -8.36 -15.58 -16.38
CA GLU A 18 -9.79 -15.44 -16.67
C GLU A 18 -10.15 -13.96 -16.83
N THR A 19 -10.79 -13.64 -17.96
CA THR A 19 -11.12 -12.27 -18.36
C THR A 19 -12.60 -12.15 -18.60
N PHE A 20 -13.23 -11.18 -17.96
CA PHE A 20 -14.67 -10.91 -18.07
C PHE A 20 -14.93 -9.73 -19.00
N LEU A 21 -15.95 -9.86 -19.85
CA LEU A 21 -16.32 -8.80 -20.80
C LEU A 21 -17.42 -7.92 -20.24
N ARG A 22 -17.27 -6.60 -20.28
CA ARG A 22 -18.40 -5.70 -19.99
C ARG A 22 -19.12 -5.29 -21.28
N PRO A 23 -20.46 -5.25 -21.29
CA PRO A 23 -21.36 -5.38 -20.14
C PRO A 23 -21.92 -6.78 -19.88
N CYS A 24 -21.58 -7.79 -20.68
CA CYS A 24 -22.27 -9.09 -20.66
C CYS A 24 -21.75 -10.10 -19.64
N PHE A 25 -20.59 -9.84 -19.04
CA PHE A 25 -19.87 -10.65 -18.04
C PHE A 25 -19.55 -12.09 -18.44
N HIS A 26 -19.59 -12.43 -19.72
CA HIS A 26 -19.04 -13.70 -20.19
C HIS A 26 -17.52 -13.74 -20.03
N SER A 27 -16.97 -14.89 -19.68
CA SER A 27 -15.54 -15.08 -19.43
C SER A 27 -14.82 -15.95 -20.46
N PHE A 28 -13.55 -15.63 -20.69
CA PHE A 28 -12.64 -16.27 -21.63
C PHE A 28 -11.20 -16.21 -21.07
N CYS A 29 -10.26 -16.94 -21.66
CA CYS A 29 -8.84 -16.65 -21.42
C CYS A 29 -8.49 -15.27 -22.00
N PHE A 30 -7.64 -14.52 -21.30
CA PHE A 30 -7.19 -13.20 -21.73
C PHE A 30 -6.69 -13.17 -23.19
N GLU A 31 -5.75 -14.05 -23.53
CA GLU A 31 -5.19 -14.08 -24.90
C GLU A 31 -6.23 -14.47 -25.95
N CYS A 32 -7.14 -15.39 -25.61
CA CYS A 32 -8.18 -15.85 -26.53
C CYS A 32 -9.12 -14.71 -26.93
N ILE A 33 -9.57 -13.91 -25.96
CA ILE A 33 -10.49 -12.81 -26.27
C ILE A 33 -9.77 -11.61 -26.91
N CYS A 34 -8.52 -11.34 -26.54
CA CYS A 34 -7.70 -10.34 -27.21
C CYS A 34 -7.50 -10.68 -28.69
N TYR A 35 -7.16 -11.93 -29.01
CA TYR A 35 -7.05 -12.39 -30.39
C TYR A 35 -8.38 -12.21 -31.14
N TRP A 36 -9.49 -12.66 -30.53
CA TRP A 36 -10.83 -12.53 -31.11
C TRP A 36 -11.20 -11.09 -31.50
N ILE A 37 -10.96 -10.13 -30.60
CA ILE A 37 -11.24 -8.71 -30.84
C ILE A 37 -10.39 -8.18 -31.99
N ASN A 38 -9.11 -8.57 -32.06
CA ASN A 38 -8.19 -8.11 -33.10
C ASN A 38 -8.46 -8.71 -34.48
N ILE A 39 -9.06 -9.91 -34.56
CA ILE A 39 -9.52 -10.49 -35.84
C ILE A 39 -10.93 -10.07 -36.24
N THR A 40 -11.71 -9.46 -35.33
CA THR A 40 -13.06 -8.92 -35.59
C THR A 40 -13.21 -7.43 -35.24
N PRO A 41 -12.27 -6.56 -35.64
CA PRO A 41 -12.12 -5.22 -35.07
C PRO A 41 -13.33 -4.30 -35.33
N ASP A 42 -14.04 -4.50 -36.44
CA ASP A 42 -15.20 -3.68 -36.81
C ASP A 42 -16.45 -3.95 -35.94
N SER A 43 -16.49 -5.12 -35.29
CA SER A 43 -17.65 -5.54 -34.49
C SER A 43 -17.34 -5.56 -32.98
N ALA A 44 -16.13 -5.98 -32.60
CA ALA A 44 -15.72 -6.19 -31.20
C ALA A 44 -16.85 -6.78 -30.35
N GLN A 45 -17.46 -7.87 -30.84
CA GLN A 45 -18.63 -8.51 -30.22
C GLN A 45 -18.23 -9.73 -29.39
N CYS A 46 -18.94 -9.95 -28.29
CA CYS A 46 -18.78 -11.14 -27.46
C CYS A 46 -19.01 -12.43 -28.29
N PRO A 47 -18.11 -13.43 -28.22
CA PRO A 47 -18.26 -14.70 -28.94
C PRO A 47 -19.54 -15.47 -28.60
N ILE A 48 -20.08 -15.28 -27.39
CA ILE A 48 -21.25 -16.01 -26.90
C ILE A 48 -22.54 -15.27 -27.25
N CYS A 49 -22.71 -14.04 -26.75
CA CYS A 49 -23.98 -13.32 -26.86
C CYS A 49 -24.02 -12.26 -27.96
N ARG A 50 -22.90 -12.04 -28.68
CA ARG A 50 -22.76 -11.03 -29.74
C ARG A 50 -22.95 -9.57 -29.30
N GLN A 51 -23.01 -9.33 -27.99
CA GLN A 51 -23.08 -7.97 -27.44
C GLN A 51 -21.76 -7.24 -27.66
N LYS A 52 -21.83 -5.95 -28.04
CA LYS A 52 -20.63 -5.10 -28.21
C LYS A 52 -19.85 -5.02 -26.89
N ILE A 53 -18.57 -5.33 -26.96
CA ILE A 53 -17.64 -5.31 -25.82
C ILE A 53 -17.21 -3.86 -25.59
N LYS A 54 -17.30 -3.40 -24.35
CA LYS A 54 -16.84 -2.06 -23.93
C LYS A 54 -15.46 -2.10 -23.29
N SER A 55 -15.26 -3.08 -22.41
CA SER A 55 -14.00 -3.26 -21.69
C SER A 55 -13.77 -4.72 -21.32
N LEU A 56 -12.50 -5.02 -21.03
CA LEU A 56 -12.00 -6.29 -20.56
C LEU A 56 -11.56 -6.13 -19.11
N VAL A 57 -12.09 -6.95 -18.20
CA VAL A 57 -11.67 -7.03 -16.80
C VAL A 57 -10.80 -8.28 -16.64
N TYR A 58 -9.54 -8.13 -16.22
CA TYR A 58 -8.53 -9.19 -16.21
C TYR A 58 -7.55 -9.02 -15.04
N ASN A 59 -6.66 -10.00 -14.81
CA ASN A 59 -5.76 -10.03 -13.64
C ASN A 59 -6.52 -9.88 -12.31
N VAL A 60 -7.68 -10.52 -12.19
CA VAL A 60 -8.55 -10.46 -11.00
C VAL A 60 -7.86 -11.13 -9.83
N ASP A 61 -7.77 -10.41 -8.71
CA ASP A 61 -7.27 -10.87 -7.42
C ASP A 61 -8.43 -10.86 -6.43
N GLU A 62 -8.95 -12.06 -6.09
CA GLU A 62 -10.11 -12.20 -5.21
C GLU A 62 -9.79 -11.88 -3.74
N GLU A 63 -8.53 -12.02 -3.31
CA GLU A 63 -8.12 -11.77 -1.92
C GLU A 63 -8.04 -10.27 -1.63
N GLU A 64 -7.52 -9.50 -2.60
CA GLU A 64 -7.30 -8.06 -2.48
C GLU A 64 -8.42 -7.21 -3.12
N ASP A 65 -9.47 -7.84 -3.68
CA ASP A 65 -10.57 -7.18 -4.41
C ASP A 65 -10.06 -6.22 -5.51
N ASP A 66 -9.02 -6.64 -6.24
CA ASP A 66 -8.29 -5.83 -7.23
C ASP A 66 -8.37 -6.45 -8.63
N PHE A 67 -8.38 -5.61 -9.67
CA PHE A 67 -8.42 -6.05 -11.07
C PHE A 67 -7.93 -4.96 -12.03
N ASP A 68 -7.46 -5.38 -13.20
CA ASP A 68 -7.19 -4.48 -14.32
C ASP A 68 -8.41 -4.36 -15.24
N GLU A 69 -8.68 -3.16 -15.75
CA GLU A 69 -9.73 -2.92 -16.75
C GLU A 69 -9.16 -2.20 -17.98
N TYR A 70 -9.37 -2.78 -19.16
CA TYR A 70 -8.98 -2.19 -20.45
C TYR A 70 -10.20 -1.81 -21.28
N PHE A 71 -10.35 -0.51 -21.58
CA PHE A 71 -11.43 -0.01 -22.43
C PHE A 71 -11.08 -0.10 -23.91
N LEU A 72 -11.99 -0.69 -24.69
CA LEU A 72 -11.88 -0.69 -26.15
C LEU A 72 -12.17 0.72 -26.67
N ASN A 73 -11.41 1.13 -27.69
CA ASN A 73 -11.55 2.43 -28.36
C ASN A 73 -11.97 2.16 -29.80
N ASP A 74 -13.17 2.60 -30.15
CA ASP A 74 -13.78 2.43 -31.47
C ASP A 74 -12.94 2.95 -32.65
N GLN A 75 -11.97 3.85 -32.40
CA GLN A 75 -11.07 4.38 -33.42
C GLN A 75 -9.83 3.50 -33.69
N LYS A 76 -9.52 2.53 -32.81
CA LYS A 76 -8.35 1.67 -32.95
C LYS A 76 -8.75 0.36 -33.62
N LYS A 77 -8.06 0.00 -34.70
CA LYS A 77 -8.21 -1.30 -35.36
C LYS A 77 -7.53 -2.45 -34.63
N HIS A 78 -6.61 -2.13 -33.72
CA HIS A 78 -5.86 -3.10 -32.96
C HIS A 78 -5.89 -2.73 -31.48
N HIS A 79 -6.25 -3.68 -30.64
CA HIS A 79 -6.28 -3.60 -29.19
C HIS A 79 -5.24 -4.56 -28.62
N GLU A 80 -4.16 -4.01 -28.10
CA GLU A 80 -3.19 -4.74 -27.29
C GLU A 80 -3.29 -4.22 -25.85
N PRO A 81 -4.19 -4.80 -25.03
CA PRO A 81 -4.11 -4.58 -23.60
C PRO A 81 -2.78 -5.16 -23.09
N PRO A 82 -2.10 -4.48 -22.15
CA PRO A 82 -0.82 -4.96 -21.64
C PRO A 82 -1.00 -6.33 -20.95
N LEU A 83 -0.28 -7.33 -21.46
CA LEU A 83 -0.28 -8.72 -20.96
C LEU A 83 0.16 -8.81 -19.49
N HIS A 84 1.10 -7.96 -19.12
CA HIS A 84 1.60 -7.85 -17.75
C HIS A 84 0.93 -6.66 -17.11
N ARG A 85 0.37 -6.85 -15.90
CA ARG A 85 -0.07 -5.77 -15.03
C ARG A 85 1.05 -4.72 -15.06
N ARG A 86 0.79 -3.52 -15.61
CA ARG A 86 1.63 -2.37 -15.26
C ARG A 86 1.40 -2.25 -13.78
N ARG A 87 2.34 -2.73 -12.95
CA ARG A 87 2.16 -2.82 -11.49
C ARG A 87 1.74 -1.45 -11.00
N THR A 88 0.43 -1.23 -10.87
CA THR A 88 -0.12 0.00 -10.36
C THR A 88 0.11 -0.12 -8.88
N LEU A 89 1.04 0.68 -8.38
CA LEU A 89 1.36 0.69 -6.97
C LEU A 89 0.06 0.82 -6.19
N SER A 90 -0.19 -0.13 -5.30
CA SER A 90 -1.32 -0.08 -4.37
C SER A 90 -1.23 1.22 -3.56
N PRO A 91 -2.34 1.73 -2.99
CA PRO A 91 -2.29 2.89 -2.12
C PRO A 91 -1.23 2.77 -1.02
N THR A 92 -1.07 1.56 -0.45
CA THR A 92 -0.06 1.26 0.58
C THR A 92 1.36 1.31 0.02
N GLU A 93 1.61 0.74 -1.16
CA GLU A 93 2.91 0.80 -1.83
C GLU A 93 3.29 2.24 -2.21
N LYS A 94 2.32 3.03 -2.70
CA LYS A 94 2.51 4.46 -3.01
C LYS A 94 2.93 5.24 -1.76
N ILE A 95 2.21 5.06 -0.65
CA ILE A 95 2.55 5.69 0.62
C ILE A 95 3.95 5.24 1.06
N ARG A 96 4.24 3.94 1.08
CA ARG A 96 5.56 3.41 1.49
C ARG A 96 6.71 4.03 0.69
N LEU A 97 6.57 4.10 -0.63
CA LEU A 97 7.58 4.69 -1.52
C LEU A 97 7.74 6.20 -1.30
N GLN A 98 6.66 6.93 -1.04
CA GLN A 98 6.71 8.35 -0.67
C GLN A 98 7.42 8.54 0.67
N ARG A 99 7.03 7.79 1.70
CA ARG A 99 7.64 7.81 3.04
C ARG A 99 9.13 7.49 3.01
N ARG A 100 9.53 6.54 2.16
CA ARG A 100 10.95 6.21 1.94
C ARG A 100 11.77 7.42 1.50
N GLN A 101 11.23 8.30 0.67
CA GLN A 101 11.94 9.50 0.23
C GLN A 101 12.15 10.49 1.40
N VAL A 102 11.17 10.60 2.30
CA VAL A 102 11.28 11.38 3.54
C VAL A 102 12.44 10.87 4.38
N TYR A 103 12.53 9.57 4.67
CA TYR A 103 13.63 9.01 5.47
C TYR A 103 14.98 8.95 4.76
N LYS A 104 15.02 9.01 3.42
CA LYS A 104 16.27 9.24 2.68
C LYS A 104 16.81 10.66 2.83
N GLY A 105 16.07 11.55 3.50
CA GLY A 105 16.44 12.96 3.67
C GLY A 105 16.23 13.79 2.41
N LEU A 106 15.48 13.27 1.43
CA LEU A 106 15.10 14.01 0.21
C LEU A 106 14.00 15.03 0.46
N PHE A 107 13.35 14.95 1.63
CA PHE A 107 12.32 15.89 2.04
C PHE A 107 12.50 16.27 3.51
N ARG A 108 12.35 17.56 3.81
CA ARG A 108 12.31 18.13 5.16
C ARG A 108 10.86 18.23 5.62
N THR A 109 10.63 17.99 6.91
CA THR A 109 9.30 18.14 7.48
C THR A 109 9.06 19.62 7.78
N CYS A 110 7.94 20.16 7.30
CA CYS A 110 7.58 21.56 7.53
C CYS A 110 6.46 21.69 8.57
N HIS A 111 5.46 20.81 8.53
CA HIS A 111 4.32 20.88 9.45
C HIS A 111 3.66 19.51 9.64
N TYR A 112 3.31 19.19 10.89
CA TYR A 112 2.48 18.04 11.24
C TYR A 112 1.04 18.49 11.54
N PRO A 113 0.04 17.59 11.39
CA PRO A 113 -1.32 17.88 11.81
C PRO A 113 -1.40 18.33 13.27
N GLU A 114 -2.31 19.27 13.54
CA GLU A 114 -2.52 19.81 14.88
C GLU A 114 -2.90 18.72 15.90
N PRO A 115 -2.32 18.74 17.12
CA PRO A 115 -2.72 17.85 18.20
C PRO A 115 -4.20 17.98 18.55
N LEU A 116 -4.86 16.85 18.83
CA LEU A 116 -6.17 16.90 19.48
C LEU A 116 -6.00 17.35 20.94
N PRO A 117 -6.86 18.25 21.46
CA PRO A 117 -6.73 18.77 22.84
C PRO A 117 -6.67 17.68 23.92
N ARG A 118 -7.36 16.56 23.70
CA ARG A 118 -7.36 15.43 24.64
C ARG A 118 -6.08 14.58 24.62
N HIS A 119 -5.23 14.76 23.60
CA HIS A 119 -3.98 14.02 23.40
C HIS A 119 -2.75 14.93 23.37
N SER A 120 -2.91 16.26 23.44
CA SER A 120 -1.79 17.21 23.31
C SER A 120 -0.78 17.14 24.46
N ASP A 121 -1.24 16.71 25.63
CA ASP A 121 -0.55 16.96 26.90
C ASP A 121 0.36 15.82 27.36
N PHE A 122 0.30 14.65 26.72
CA PHE A 122 1.20 13.56 27.13
C PHE A 122 2.65 13.90 26.77
N THR A 123 3.56 13.61 27.71
CA THR A 123 5.01 13.86 27.57
C THR A 123 5.81 12.59 27.34
N VAL A 124 5.20 11.42 27.61
CA VAL A 124 5.80 10.09 27.51
C VAL A 124 4.78 9.12 26.92
N ILE A 125 5.24 8.22 26.05
CA ILE A 125 4.40 7.15 25.49
C ILE A 125 4.12 6.11 26.59
N THR A 126 2.84 5.84 26.82
CA THR A 126 2.35 4.84 27.80
C THR A 126 1.85 3.58 27.08
N PRO A 127 1.59 2.47 27.80
CA PRO A 127 1.08 1.23 27.19
C PRO A 127 -0.21 1.39 26.36
N GLU A 128 -1.06 2.37 26.67
CA GLU A 128 -2.32 2.61 25.94
C GLU A 128 -2.09 3.12 24.50
N HIS A 129 -0.92 3.69 24.22
CA HIS A 129 -0.55 4.19 22.90
C HIS A 129 0.01 3.10 21.98
N ILE A 130 0.41 1.96 22.54
CA ILE A 130 1.13 0.90 21.83
C ILE A 130 0.37 0.36 20.63
N PRO A 131 -0.96 0.10 20.68
CA PRO A 131 -1.69 -0.36 19.50
C PRO A 131 -1.55 0.59 18.30
N ARG A 132 -1.62 1.89 18.53
CA ARG A 132 -1.45 2.90 17.46
C ARG A 132 0.02 3.04 17.05
N ALA A 133 0.94 3.02 18.02
CA ALA A 133 2.37 3.09 17.74
C ALA A 133 2.84 1.92 16.88
N SER A 134 2.35 0.70 17.12
CA SER A 134 2.69 -0.48 16.32
C SER A 134 2.27 -0.35 14.86
N ILE A 135 1.10 0.23 14.59
CA ILE A 135 0.63 0.48 13.21
C ILE A 135 1.59 1.44 12.49
N PHE A 136 1.88 2.58 13.13
CA PHE A 136 2.80 3.57 12.58
C PHE A 136 4.19 2.98 12.32
N LEU A 137 4.76 2.30 13.33
CA LEU A 137 6.07 1.66 13.23
C LEU A 137 6.11 0.60 12.12
N GLY A 138 5.07 -0.22 11.98
CA GLY A 138 5.01 -1.22 10.92
C GLY A 138 5.19 -0.60 9.52
N HIS A 139 4.48 0.49 9.23
CA HIS A 139 4.59 1.18 7.95
C HIS A 139 5.90 1.96 7.79
N GLU A 140 6.33 2.70 8.81
CA GLU A 140 7.53 3.53 8.70
C GLU A 140 8.81 2.69 8.63
N LEU A 141 8.90 1.59 9.39
CA LEU A 141 10.05 0.68 9.32
C LEU A 141 10.11 -0.03 7.96
N ALA A 142 8.96 -0.42 7.39
CA ALA A 142 8.89 -0.96 6.04
C ALA A 142 9.38 0.05 4.99
N ALA A 143 9.03 1.33 5.16
CA ALA A 143 9.51 2.41 4.30
C ALA A 143 11.02 2.67 4.47
N ILE A 144 11.54 2.65 5.70
CA ILE A 144 12.96 2.87 6.00
C ILE A 144 13.84 1.76 5.40
N HIS A 145 13.43 0.50 5.56
CA HIS A 145 14.20 -0.65 5.09
C HIS A 145 13.91 -1.08 3.65
N ASP A 146 12.97 -0.41 2.98
CA ASP A 146 12.53 -0.73 1.61
C ASP A 146 12.04 -2.18 1.44
N VAL A 147 11.24 -2.64 2.39
CA VAL A 147 10.61 -3.97 2.39
C VAL A 147 9.08 -3.83 2.38
N ASP A 148 8.36 -4.84 1.93
CA ASP A 148 6.88 -4.76 1.85
C ASP A 148 6.22 -4.85 3.22
N SER A 149 6.79 -5.64 4.14
CA SER A 149 6.36 -5.71 5.53
C SER A 149 7.57 -5.96 6.45
N VAL A 150 7.40 -5.62 7.72
CA VAL A 150 8.41 -5.84 8.76
C VAL A 150 7.89 -6.90 9.73
N ASP A 151 8.79 -7.76 10.19
CA ASP A 151 8.47 -8.80 11.17
C ASP A 151 7.83 -8.17 12.44
N PRO A 152 6.68 -8.69 12.94
CA PRO A 152 6.05 -8.20 14.16
C PRO A 152 6.99 -8.17 15.38
N PHE A 153 7.98 -9.06 15.45
CA PHE A 153 8.99 -9.08 16.51
C PHE A 153 9.81 -7.79 16.54
N VAL A 154 10.14 -7.24 15.36
CA VAL A 154 10.87 -5.98 15.22
C VAL A 154 10.03 -4.82 15.75
N VAL A 155 8.76 -4.74 15.35
CA VAL A 155 7.83 -3.72 15.84
C VAL A 155 7.71 -3.82 17.35
N ASN A 156 7.54 -5.04 17.88
CA ASN A 156 7.47 -5.28 19.32
C ASN A 156 8.76 -4.82 20.03
N HIS A 157 9.93 -5.13 19.49
CA HIS A 157 11.20 -4.68 20.07
C HIS A 157 11.27 -3.16 20.22
N ILE A 158 10.92 -2.41 19.17
CA ILE A 158 10.92 -0.95 19.22
C ILE A 158 9.87 -0.44 20.21
N THR A 159 8.68 -1.03 20.26
CA THR A 159 7.66 -0.64 21.26
C THR A 159 8.14 -0.84 22.70
N GLN A 160 8.94 -1.87 22.99
CA GLN A 160 9.55 -2.04 24.31
C GLN A 160 10.57 -0.94 24.63
N ILE A 161 11.34 -0.49 23.63
CA ILE A 161 12.24 0.66 23.79
C ILE A 161 11.44 1.94 24.11
N LEU A 162 10.32 2.17 23.43
CA LEU A 162 9.45 3.33 23.66
C LEU A 162 8.81 3.34 25.05
N LEU A 163 8.70 2.19 25.73
CA LEU A 163 8.18 2.08 27.09
C LEU A 163 9.24 2.29 28.19
N ILE A 164 10.52 2.43 27.83
CA ILE A 164 11.59 2.68 28.82
C ILE A 164 11.29 3.93 29.67
N PRO A 165 10.94 5.11 29.10
CA PRO A 165 10.66 6.30 29.89
C PRO A 165 9.47 6.12 30.84
N TYR A 166 8.44 5.37 30.41
CA TYR A 166 7.29 5.04 31.26
C TYR A 166 7.70 4.14 32.44
N ASN A 167 8.40 3.04 32.16
CA ASN A 167 8.83 2.06 33.17
C ASN A 167 9.81 2.67 34.19
N THR A 168 10.60 3.65 33.76
CA THR A 168 11.60 4.35 34.59
C THR A 168 11.09 5.66 35.20
N LYS A 169 9.81 6.01 34.99
CA LYS A 169 9.17 7.23 35.50
C LYS A 169 9.87 8.53 35.09
N MET A 170 10.36 8.58 33.86
CA MET A 170 10.93 9.78 33.27
C MET A 170 9.86 10.85 33.00
N LYS A 171 10.29 12.12 32.88
CA LYS A 171 9.39 13.26 32.65
C LYS A 171 9.10 13.53 31.17
N GLN A 172 9.97 13.10 30.27
CA GLN A 172 9.91 13.41 28.83
C GLN A 172 10.38 12.24 27.97
N MET A 173 9.85 12.15 26.76
CA MET A 173 10.15 11.09 25.79
C MET A 173 11.52 11.23 25.10
N GLY A 174 11.97 12.47 24.86
CA GLY A 174 13.17 12.80 24.07
C GLY A 174 14.50 12.56 24.79
N ASP A 175 14.58 11.58 25.68
CA ASP A 175 15.82 11.23 26.35
C ASP A 175 16.83 10.62 25.37
N SER A 176 18.10 11.01 25.51
CA SER A 176 19.18 10.58 24.61
C SER A 176 19.37 9.05 24.60
N THR A 177 18.97 8.34 25.66
CA THR A 177 19.05 6.87 25.72
C THR A 177 18.04 6.18 24.82
N VAL A 178 16.82 6.72 24.68
CA VAL A 178 15.78 6.15 23.81
C VAL A 178 16.17 6.36 22.35
N ILE A 179 16.55 7.59 22.01
CA ILE A 179 17.01 7.97 20.67
C ILE A 179 18.19 7.10 20.25
N LYS A 180 19.19 6.92 21.14
CA LYS A 180 20.36 6.08 20.88
C LYS A 180 20.00 4.61 20.65
N LYS A 181 19.07 4.05 21.45
CA LYS A 181 18.64 2.65 21.25
C LYS A 181 17.91 2.45 19.93
N ILE A 182 17.09 3.42 19.52
CA ILE A 182 16.39 3.38 18.23
C ILE A 182 17.39 3.55 17.08
N SER A 183 18.36 4.46 17.20
CA SER A 183 19.36 4.72 16.14
C SER A 183 20.31 3.55 15.92
N GLU A 184 20.77 2.90 16.99
CA GLU A 184 21.57 1.67 16.94
C GLU A 184 20.85 0.58 16.13
N TRP A 185 19.53 0.46 16.32
CA TRP A 185 18.72 -0.50 15.59
C TRP A 185 18.51 -0.10 14.11
N LEU A 186 18.23 1.18 13.85
CA LEU A 186 18.05 1.71 12.50
C LEU A 186 19.34 1.76 11.67
N LYS A 187 20.51 1.53 12.30
CA LYS A 187 21.84 1.74 11.71
C LYS A 187 21.98 3.17 11.18
N ASP A 188 21.55 4.12 12.00
CA ASP A 188 21.55 5.53 11.65
C ASP A 188 22.95 6.13 11.78
N ASP A 189 23.66 6.22 10.66
CA ASP A 189 25.04 6.72 10.60
C ASP A 189 25.17 8.25 10.81
N LYS A 190 24.04 8.99 10.90
CA LYS A 190 24.02 10.47 10.90
C LYS A 190 23.48 11.05 12.21
N ASP A 191 24.26 10.97 13.29
CA ASP A 191 23.98 11.62 14.58
C ASP A 191 22.55 11.37 15.12
N ASN A 192 21.99 10.18 14.90
CA ASN A 192 20.64 9.77 15.32
C ASN A 192 19.48 10.55 14.66
N ALA A 193 19.72 11.29 13.56
CA ALA A 193 18.71 12.12 12.91
C ALA A 193 17.48 11.34 12.40
N LEU A 194 17.64 10.10 11.92
CA LEU A 194 16.53 9.25 11.52
C LEU A 194 15.71 8.79 12.73
N ALA A 195 16.39 8.44 13.83
CA ALA A 195 15.73 8.03 15.06
C ALA A 195 14.94 9.20 15.68
N GLU A 196 15.52 10.39 15.73
CA GLU A 196 14.85 11.61 16.19
C GLU A 196 13.63 11.93 15.32
N ARG A 197 13.79 11.86 13.99
CA ARG A 197 12.67 12.08 13.07
C ARG A 197 11.55 11.08 13.31
N LEU A 198 11.85 9.79 13.31
CA LEU A 198 10.86 8.73 13.54
C LEU A 198 10.11 8.94 14.85
N LEU A 199 10.82 9.29 15.93
CA LEU A 199 10.23 9.54 17.24
C LEU A 199 9.32 10.77 17.24
N ASN A 200 9.78 11.88 16.64
CA ASN A 200 8.98 13.10 16.54
C ASN A 200 7.70 12.89 15.72
N GLU A 201 7.80 12.17 14.61
CA GLU A 201 6.64 11.83 13.76
C GLU A 201 5.66 10.90 14.48
N LEU A 202 6.17 9.91 15.22
CA LEU A 202 5.34 9.04 16.05
C LEU A 202 4.58 9.83 17.12
N ILE A 203 5.25 10.76 17.82
CA ILE A 203 4.59 11.60 18.83
C ILE A 203 3.51 12.47 18.17
N ALA A 204 3.82 13.13 17.05
CA ALA A 204 2.84 13.93 16.31
C ALA A 204 1.64 13.09 15.85
N TYR A 205 1.87 11.89 15.33
CA TYR A 205 0.83 10.95 14.93
C TYR A 205 -0.08 10.56 16.10
N LEU A 206 0.49 10.19 17.24
CA LEU A 206 -0.27 9.85 18.44
C LEU A 206 -1.12 11.03 18.90
N LYS A 207 -0.54 12.23 18.96
CA LYS A 207 -1.20 13.48 19.34
C LYS A 207 -2.33 13.90 18.38
N SER A 208 -2.17 13.64 17.08
CA SER A 208 -3.18 13.99 16.07
C SER A 208 -4.48 13.20 16.18
N GLY A 209 -4.45 12.01 16.79
CA GLY A 209 -5.62 11.12 16.83
C GLY A 209 -6.10 10.57 15.48
N LEU A 210 -5.40 10.89 14.38
CA LEU A 210 -5.76 10.47 13.03
C LEU A 210 -5.42 9.00 12.78
N SER A 211 -6.02 8.44 11.71
CA SER A 211 -5.53 7.19 11.12
C SER A 211 -4.14 7.41 10.50
N TYR A 212 -3.37 6.34 10.32
CA TYR A 212 -2.04 6.43 9.70
C TYR A 212 -2.08 7.11 8.33
N ARG A 213 -3.03 6.70 7.48
CA ARG A 213 -3.22 7.25 6.14
C ARG A 213 -3.54 8.74 6.18
N ASP A 214 -4.46 9.15 7.05
CA ASP A 214 -4.88 10.56 7.15
C ASP A 214 -3.73 11.43 7.68
N PHE A 215 -2.97 10.94 8.66
CA PHE A 215 -1.80 11.62 9.19
C PHE A 215 -0.74 11.87 8.10
N VAL A 216 -0.35 10.83 7.36
CA VAL A 216 0.66 10.95 6.29
C VAL A 216 0.18 11.90 5.19
N SER A 217 -1.11 11.83 4.82
CA SER A 217 -1.67 12.70 3.79
C SER A 217 -1.78 14.17 4.20
N SER A 218 -1.87 14.44 5.51
CA SER A 218 -2.03 15.79 6.05
C SER A 218 -0.69 16.43 6.45
N ALA A 219 0.36 15.64 6.62
CA ALA A 219 1.70 16.13 6.93
C ALA A 219 2.35 16.76 5.69
N ILE A 220 2.99 17.93 5.88
CA ILE A 220 3.60 18.71 4.80
C ILE A 220 5.12 18.51 4.82
N TYR A 221 5.64 18.08 3.68
CA TYR A 221 7.06 17.86 3.44
C TYR A 221 7.53 18.67 2.22
N GLU A 222 8.64 19.38 2.36
CA GLU A 222 9.28 20.14 1.26
C GLU A 222 10.55 19.43 0.78
N PRO A 223 10.85 19.42 -0.53
CA PRO A 223 12.06 18.81 -1.09
C PRO A 223 13.35 19.53 -0.66
#